data_AF-A0A1I3MT90-F1
#
_entry.id   AF-A0A1I3MT90-F1
#
_cell.length_a   1.000
_cell.length_b   1.000
_cell.length_c   1.000
_cell.angle_alpha   90.00
_cell.angle_beta   90.00
_cell.angle_gamma   90.00
#
_symmetry.space_group_name_H-M   'P 1'
#
loop_
_entity.id
_entity.type
_entity.pdbx_description
1 polymer ?
#
loop_
_entity_poly.entity_id
_entity_poly.type
_entity_poly.pdbx_seq_one_letter_code
_entity_poly.pdbx_strand_id
1 'polypeptide(L)'
;MKAALIRLADQLRQSYWFIPALMTFAAVLLAGGMVWLDGQDGSGWMDRFAWLHASRPSGARQLLSAIGGSMITVAGTVFSVTIAAVVYASGEYGPRLLSNFMRDRGNQITLGTFIATFLYCIIVLRTVRSPEESGAAAFVPNLAVLVALLLAICSVGVLIFFIHHVPQRIHINSVIEDIGRRLLREIDRRFPSFIGDAVTEDATGTDDARPPCGDACTVPARGTGYVQLIDEDLLMRLSQERDLVCRVRYQPGDFVHAGRPLLELWPSSSCDKDCVRQLQGAFALGAQRTALQDLRFLIDELVEIADRALSPGINDPFTAVTCMDWLGAALTELCRRKLPKPSRRDEAGTVRVIAPPLNFAALLDRSFGALLQHAGTSTIAALHYLQTLGEIAADCDNADRRALLVQWVERMERRAGDVLADHDARRVSEAASALSRSLVNDDE
;
A
#
# COMPACT_ATOMS: atom_id res chain seq x y z
N MET A 1 2.71 8.06 20.71
CA MET A 1 4.07 8.04 20.08
C MET A 1 4.24 6.91 19.08
N LYS A 2 3.84 5.67 19.41
CA LYS A 2 3.84 4.51 18.49
C LYS A 2 3.14 4.81 17.16
N ALA A 3 1.96 5.44 17.19
CA ALA A 3 1.24 5.83 15.97
C ALA A 3 2.05 6.72 15.00
N ALA A 4 2.71 7.74 15.53
CA ALA A 4 3.55 8.64 14.74
C ALA A 4 4.80 7.95 14.20
N LEU A 5 5.41 7.04 14.96
CA LEU A 5 6.57 6.25 14.54
C LEU A 5 6.21 5.26 13.43
N ILE A 6 5.07 4.56 13.54
CA ILE A 6 4.58 3.66 12.50
C ILE A 6 4.31 4.45 11.22
N ARG A 7 3.66 5.61 11.34
CA ARG A 7 3.45 6.52 10.19
C ARG A 7 4.77 6.97 9.58
N LEU A 8 5.74 7.40 10.39
CA LEU A 8 7.05 7.83 9.89
C LEU A 8 7.77 6.68 9.18
N ALA A 9 7.75 5.48 9.76
CA ALA A 9 8.33 4.29 9.15
C ALA A 9 7.65 3.94 7.82
N ASP A 10 6.32 4.08 7.73
CA ASP A 10 5.58 3.88 6.47
C ASP A 10 5.91 4.98 5.44
N GLN A 11 6.01 6.24 5.85
CA GLN A 11 6.45 7.36 4.98
C GLN A 11 7.88 7.16 4.46
N LEU A 12 8.81 6.70 5.30
CA LEU A 12 10.18 6.40 4.89
C LEU A 12 10.22 5.22 3.92
N ARG A 13 9.41 4.18 4.14
CA ARG A 13 9.26 3.04 3.22
C ARG A 13 8.59 3.42 1.89
N GLN A 14 7.74 4.45 1.90
CA GLN A 14 7.09 4.99 0.70
C GLN A 14 7.96 6.02 -0.02
N SER A 15 9.02 6.53 0.61
CA SER A 15 9.90 7.52 0.01
C SER A 15 10.79 6.87 -1.05
N TYR A 16 10.69 7.36 -2.28
CA TYR A 16 11.52 6.95 -3.40
C TYR A 16 13.02 7.18 -3.17
N TRP A 17 13.39 8.11 -2.29
CA TRP A 17 14.77 8.53 -2.07
C TRP A 17 15.45 7.81 -0.91
N PHE A 18 14.69 7.17 -0.02
CA PHE A 18 15.25 6.64 1.23
C PHE A 18 16.24 5.49 0.97
N ILE A 19 15.86 4.50 0.15
CA ILE A 19 16.76 3.39 -0.21
C ILE A 19 17.97 3.88 -1.02
N PRO A 20 17.81 4.69 -2.09
CA PRO A 20 18.96 5.27 -2.80
C PRO A 20 19.93 6.04 -1.90
N ALA A 21 19.42 6.84 -0.97
CA ALA A 21 20.24 7.62 -0.04
C ALA A 21 21.04 6.69 0.90
N LEU A 22 20.41 5.63 1.42
CA LEU A 22 21.09 4.65 2.25
C LEU A 22 22.18 3.88 1.48
N MET A 23 21.90 3.45 0.25
CA MET A 23 22.87 2.77 -0.61
C MET A 23 24.04 3.69 -0.96
N THR A 24 23.75 4.95 -1.24
CA THR A 24 24.76 5.99 -1.49
C THR A 24 25.65 6.17 -0.26
N PHE A 25 25.06 6.33 0.92
CA PHE A 25 25.81 6.46 2.16
C PHE A 25 26.69 5.23 2.42
N ALA A 26 26.17 4.02 2.22
CA ALA A 26 26.94 2.79 2.32
C ALA A 26 28.11 2.74 1.32
N ALA A 27 27.92 3.23 0.09
CA ALA A 27 28.98 3.30 -0.91
C ALA A 27 30.07 4.32 -0.55
N VAL A 28 29.72 5.46 0.08
CA VAL A 28 30.71 6.41 0.63
C VAL A 28 31.56 5.74 1.69
N LEU A 29 30.93 5.03 2.65
CA LEU A 29 31.65 4.30 3.69
C LEU A 29 32.53 3.18 3.11
N LEU A 30 32.01 2.45 2.12
CA LEU A 30 32.75 1.39 1.43
C LEU A 30 33.99 1.96 0.72
N ALA A 31 33.85 3.09 0.00
CA ALA A 31 34.96 3.75 -0.67
C ALA A 31 36.04 4.18 0.33
N GLY A 32 35.64 4.83 1.44
CA GLY A 32 36.55 5.22 2.51
C GLY A 32 37.26 4.03 3.14
N GLY A 33 36.53 2.95 3.42
CA GLY A 33 37.07 1.71 4.00
C GLY A 33 38.07 1.02 3.08
N MET A 34 37.76 0.89 1.79
CA MET A 34 38.66 0.27 0.81
C MET A 34 39.94 1.09 0.61
N VAL A 35 39.84 2.41 0.52
CA VAL A 35 41.01 3.30 0.43
C VAL A 35 41.87 3.23 1.70
N TRP A 36 41.26 3.15 2.88
CA TRP A 36 41.97 3.03 4.15
C TRP A 36 42.71 1.69 4.27
N LEU A 37 42.10 0.60 3.80
CA LEU A 37 42.74 -0.73 3.73
C LEU A 37 43.92 -0.72 2.75
N ASP A 38 43.72 -0.19 1.53
CA ASP A 38 44.80 -0.03 0.53
C ASP A 38 45.96 0.84 1.07
N GLY A 39 45.66 1.80 1.97
CA GLY A 39 46.67 2.64 2.62
C GLY A 39 47.52 1.95 3.68
N GLN A 40 47.04 0.85 4.28
CA GLN A 40 47.77 0.12 5.33
C GLN A 40 48.50 -1.11 4.80
N ASP A 41 47.83 -1.93 3.98
CA ASP A 41 48.38 -3.21 3.52
C ASP A 41 49.20 -3.08 2.23
N GLY A 42 49.12 -1.92 1.56
CA GLY A 42 49.76 -1.70 0.26
C GLY A 42 49.28 -2.69 -0.82
N SER A 43 50.02 -2.81 -1.91
CA SER A 43 49.67 -3.69 -3.04
C SER A 43 50.23 -5.12 -2.95
N GLY A 44 50.86 -5.51 -1.83
CA GLY A 44 51.58 -6.80 -1.71
C GLY A 44 50.69 -8.05 -1.84
N TRP A 45 49.37 -7.90 -1.69
CA TRP A 45 48.41 -8.99 -1.91
C TRP A 45 48.17 -9.30 -3.41
N MET A 46 48.43 -8.33 -4.31
CA MET A 46 48.22 -8.49 -5.76
C MET A 46 49.28 -9.35 -6.42
N ASP A 47 50.49 -9.41 -5.87
CA ASP A 47 51.59 -10.24 -6.39
C ASP A 47 51.25 -11.75 -6.39
N ARG A 48 50.20 -12.15 -5.65
CA ARG A 48 49.69 -13.53 -5.61
C ARG A 48 48.75 -13.88 -6.76
N PHE A 49 48.26 -12.91 -7.53
CA PHE A 49 47.23 -13.09 -8.55
C PHE A 49 47.66 -12.49 -9.89
N ALA A 50 48.16 -13.32 -10.80
CA ALA A 50 48.76 -12.89 -12.09
C ALA A 50 47.85 -12.05 -13.00
N TRP A 51 46.52 -12.17 -12.89
CA TRP A 51 45.53 -11.35 -13.61
C TRP A 51 45.27 -9.96 -13.01
N LEU A 52 45.69 -9.71 -11.77
CA LEU A 52 45.48 -8.48 -11.00
C LEU A 52 46.78 -7.70 -10.93
N HIS A 53 47.38 -7.35 -12.08
CA HIS A 53 48.55 -6.46 -12.07
C HIS A 53 48.15 -5.07 -11.58
N ALA A 54 49.03 -4.43 -10.78
CA ALA A 54 48.82 -3.09 -10.25
C ALA A 54 48.44 -2.12 -11.37
N SER A 55 47.26 -1.52 -11.27
CA SER A 55 46.79 -0.57 -12.27
C SER A 55 47.68 0.66 -12.20
N ARG A 56 48.21 1.11 -13.35
CA ARG A 56 48.90 2.41 -13.42
C ARG A 56 47.92 3.52 -13.00
N PRO A 57 48.37 4.60 -12.33
CA PRO A 57 47.49 5.69 -11.89
C PRO A 57 46.59 6.23 -13.00
N SER A 58 47.13 6.38 -14.22
CA SER A 58 46.37 6.83 -15.39
C SER A 58 45.26 5.85 -15.80
N GLY A 59 45.55 4.54 -15.82
CA GLY A 59 44.56 3.51 -16.15
C GLY A 59 43.46 3.42 -15.11
N ALA A 60 43.81 3.48 -13.81
CA ALA A 60 42.83 3.50 -12.73
C ALA A 60 41.90 4.73 -12.82
N ARG A 61 42.46 5.92 -13.06
CA ARG A 61 41.67 7.14 -13.26
C ARG A 61 40.73 7.02 -14.44
N GLN A 62 41.21 6.47 -15.56
CA GLN A 62 40.41 6.31 -16.77
C GLN A 62 39.25 5.34 -16.55
N LEU A 63 39.50 4.19 -15.91
CA LEU A 63 38.46 3.23 -15.55
C LEU A 63 37.41 3.82 -14.61
N LEU A 64 37.85 4.44 -13.50
CA LEU A 64 36.94 5.06 -12.53
C LEU A 64 36.12 6.20 -13.15
N SER A 65 36.73 7.01 -14.02
CA SER A 65 36.04 8.09 -14.74
C SER A 65 35.03 7.53 -15.75
N ALA A 66 35.39 6.49 -16.50
CA ALA A 66 34.50 5.85 -17.46
C ALA A 66 33.30 5.18 -16.76
N ILE A 67 33.54 4.43 -15.68
CA ILE A 67 32.50 3.81 -14.87
C ILE A 67 31.61 4.90 -14.27
N GLY A 68 32.18 5.89 -13.57
CA GLY A 68 31.42 6.98 -12.97
C GLY A 68 30.55 7.73 -13.99
N GLY A 69 31.15 8.19 -15.09
CA GLY A 69 30.43 8.91 -16.15
C GLY A 69 29.30 8.09 -16.79
N SER A 70 29.52 6.79 -17.01
CA SER A 70 28.48 5.89 -17.53
C SER A 70 27.35 5.71 -16.52
N MET A 71 27.65 5.53 -15.23
CA MET A 71 26.64 5.28 -14.19
C MET A 71 25.72 6.47 -13.95
N ILE A 72 26.25 7.71 -13.94
CA ILE A 72 25.39 8.90 -13.81
C ILE A 72 24.47 9.07 -15.02
N THR A 73 24.96 8.74 -16.22
CA THR A 73 24.17 8.78 -17.45
C THR A 73 23.06 7.74 -17.43
N VAL A 74 23.38 6.49 -17.07
CA VAL A 74 22.39 5.41 -16.93
C VAL A 74 21.35 5.75 -15.86
N ALA A 75 21.77 6.30 -14.71
CA ALA A 75 20.86 6.75 -13.66
C ALA A 75 19.86 7.80 -14.18
N GLY A 76 20.33 8.79 -14.95
CA GLY A 76 19.48 9.81 -15.57
C GLY A 76 18.46 9.22 -16.56
N THR A 77 18.89 8.29 -17.43
CA THR A 77 18.01 7.59 -18.36
C THR A 77 16.96 6.77 -17.65
N VAL A 78 17.35 5.98 -16.66
CA VAL A 78 16.46 5.14 -15.84
C VAL A 78 15.43 5.99 -15.11
N PHE A 79 15.86 7.11 -14.52
CA PHE A 79 14.95 8.05 -13.88
C PHE A 79 13.93 8.63 -14.88
N SER A 80 14.40 9.03 -16.07
CA SER A 80 13.55 9.60 -17.12
C SER A 80 12.50 8.60 -17.62
N VAL A 81 12.91 7.35 -17.88
CA VAL A 81 12.00 6.25 -18.27
C VAL A 81 11.00 5.96 -17.15
N THR A 82 11.43 5.95 -15.89
CA THR A 82 10.55 5.72 -14.74
C THR A 82 9.47 6.81 -14.63
N ILE A 83 9.84 8.08 -14.77
CA ILE A 83 8.87 9.18 -14.73
C ILE A 83 7.92 9.14 -15.93
N ALA A 84 8.42 8.83 -17.13
CA ALA A 84 7.56 8.67 -18.30
C ALA A 84 6.53 7.55 -18.12
N ALA A 85 6.95 6.39 -17.59
CA ALA A 85 6.08 5.28 -17.25
C ALA A 85 5.01 5.67 -16.22
N VAL A 86 5.41 6.42 -15.20
CA VAL A 86 4.52 6.94 -14.15
C VAL A 86 3.47 7.89 -14.72
N VAL A 87 3.87 8.83 -15.59
CA VAL A 87 2.94 9.76 -16.25
C VAL A 87 1.96 9.01 -17.14
N TYR A 88 2.44 8.01 -17.89
CA TYR A 88 1.60 7.14 -18.71
C TYR A 88 0.57 6.38 -17.87
N ALA A 89 1.01 5.69 -16.81
CA ALA A 89 0.11 4.94 -15.93
C ALA A 89 -0.90 5.84 -15.20
N SER A 90 -0.49 7.02 -14.74
CA SER A 90 -1.41 7.99 -14.13
C SER A 90 -2.45 8.51 -15.12
N GLY A 91 -2.07 8.65 -16.40
CA GLY A 91 -2.96 9.08 -17.47
C GLY A 91 -3.96 8.01 -17.88
N GLU A 92 -3.56 6.74 -17.92
CA GLU A 92 -4.44 5.64 -18.31
C GLU A 92 -5.34 5.18 -17.15
N TYR A 93 -4.80 5.08 -15.94
CA TYR A 93 -5.43 4.29 -14.86
C TYR A 93 -5.77 5.09 -13.58
N GLY A 94 -5.38 6.37 -13.51
CA GLY A 94 -5.75 7.28 -12.42
C GLY A 94 -4.59 7.69 -11.51
N PRO A 95 -4.67 8.89 -10.88
CA PRO A 95 -3.57 9.51 -10.15
C PRO A 95 -3.16 8.78 -8.87
N ARG A 96 -3.99 7.90 -8.31
CA ARG A 96 -3.64 7.18 -7.06
C ARG A 96 -2.55 6.13 -7.27
N LEU A 97 -2.44 5.59 -8.48
CA LEU A 97 -1.43 4.59 -8.85
C LEU A 97 -0.01 5.14 -8.90
N LEU A 98 0.15 6.46 -9.07
CA LEU A 98 1.43 7.16 -8.94
C LEU A 98 2.18 6.79 -7.65
N SER A 99 1.44 6.72 -6.54
CA SER A 99 2.02 6.40 -5.22
C SER A 99 2.55 4.96 -5.13
N ASN A 100 1.92 4.02 -5.86
CA ASN A 100 2.33 2.62 -5.90
C ASN A 100 3.62 2.45 -6.71
N PHE A 101 3.76 3.15 -7.84
CA PHE A 101 4.99 3.13 -8.65
C PHE A 101 6.21 3.66 -7.90
N MET A 102 6.04 4.75 -7.15
CA MET A 102 7.15 5.34 -6.36
C MET A 102 7.56 4.45 -5.17
N ARG A 103 6.69 3.52 -4.77
CA ARG A 103 6.94 2.53 -3.71
C ARG A 103 7.69 1.28 -4.21
N ASP A 104 7.85 1.12 -5.52
CA ASP A 104 8.49 -0.06 -6.09
C ASP A 104 9.96 -0.16 -5.66
N ARG A 105 10.29 -1.24 -4.93
CA ARG A 105 11.65 -1.50 -4.43
C ARG A 105 12.64 -1.79 -5.54
N GLY A 106 12.22 -2.41 -6.64
CA GLY A 106 13.05 -2.65 -7.81
C GLY A 106 13.54 -1.34 -8.42
N ASN A 107 12.64 -0.36 -8.58
CA ASN A 107 13.01 0.97 -9.07
C ASN A 107 13.95 1.71 -8.11
N GLN A 108 13.67 1.66 -6.79
CA GLN A 108 14.50 2.29 -5.76
C GLN A 108 15.91 1.68 -5.70
N ILE A 109 16.02 0.35 -5.72
CA ILE A 109 17.32 -0.36 -5.71
C ILE A 109 18.10 -0.10 -7.00
N THR A 110 17.41 -0.07 -8.15
CA THR A 110 18.03 0.21 -9.44
C THR A 110 18.68 1.59 -9.45
N LEU A 111 17.90 2.63 -9.14
CA LEU A 111 18.40 4.00 -9.09
C LEU A 111 19.50 4.14 -8.03
N GLY A 112 19.30 3.55 -6.85
CA GLY A 112 20.28 3.53 -5.77
C GLY A 112 21.60 2.90 -6.18
N THR A 113 21.59 1.80 -6.94
CA THR A 113 22.80 1.11 -7.40
C THR A 113 23.65 1.99 -8.33
N PHE A 114 23.02 2.67 -9.29
CA PHE A 114 23.74 3.53 -10.24
C PHE A 114 24.31 4.77 -9.56
N ILE A 115 23.53 5.44 -8.70
CA ILE A 115 24.01 6.61 -7.95
C ILE A 115 25.12 6.23 -6.96
N ALA A 116 24.95 5.11 -6.26
CA ALA A 116 25.96 4.60 -5.32
C ALA A 116 27.27 4.25 -6.03
N THR A 117 27.21 3.56 -7.17
CA THR A 117 28.41 3.20 -7.96
C THR A 117 29.10 4.43 -8.54
N PHE A 118 28.33 5.41 -9.01
CA PHE A 118 28.85 6.70 -9.45
C PHE A 118 29.63 7.43 -8.34
N LEU A 119 29.01 7.58 -7.15
CA LEU A 119 29.64 8.27 -6.04
C LEU A 119 30.84 7.51 -5.47
N TYR A 120 30.77 6.17 -5.41
CA TYR A 120 31.91 5.32 -5.10
C TYR A 120 33.09 5.63 -6.02
N CYS A 121 32.86 5.65 -7.34
CA CYS A 121 33.92 5.92 -8.32
C CYS A 121 34.53 7.31 -8.16
N ILE A 122 33.72 8.36 -7.93
CA ILE A 122 34.22 9.73 -7.72
C ILE A 122 35.09 9.82 -6.46
N ILE A 123 34.66 9.20 -5.36
CA ILE A 123 35.39 9.25 -4.10
C ILE A 123 36.74 8.54 -4.24
N VAL A 124 36.75 7.35 -4.83
CA VAL A 124 38.00 6.61 -5.07
C VAL A 124 38.89 7.37 -6.04
N LEU A 125 38.32 7.94 -7.12
CA LEU A 125 39.06 8.71 -8.12
C LEU A 125 39.83 9.88 -7.49
N ARG A 126 39.23 10.57 -6.52
CA ARG A 126 39.86 11.68 -5.79
C ARG A 126 41.12 11.25 -5.03
N THR A 127 41.24 9.98 -4.67
CA THR A 127 42.37 9.46 -3.87
C THR A 127 43.55 8.98 -4.72
N VAL A 128 43.37 8.82 -6.04
CA VAL A 128 44.41 8.37 -6.97
C VAL A 128 45.44 9.48 -7.21
N ARG A 129 46.68 9.28 -6.74
CA ARG A 129 47.77 10.26 -6.84
C ARG A 129 48.80 9.83 -7.88
N SER A 130 49.11 10.75 -8.80
CA SER A 130 50.23 10.61 -9.73
C SER A 130 51.47 11.32 -9.19
N PRO A 131 52.67 10.76 -9.41
CA PRO A 131 53.92 11.34 -8.89
C PRO A 131 54.22 12.72 -9.51
N GLU A 132 53.75 12.96 -10.74
CA GLU A 132 53.90 14.23 -11.48
C GLU A 132 53.05 15.38 -10.90
N GLU A 133 51.92 15.07 -10.25
CA GLU A 133 50.95 16.09 -9.80
C GLU A 133 51.06 16.43 -8.32
N SER A 134 51.61 15.53 -7.50
CA SER A 134 51.49 15.61 -6.03
C SER A 134 52.83 15.72 -5.29
N GLY A 135 53.97 15.62 -5.99
CA GLY A 135 55.30 15.63 -5.37
C GLY A 135 55.55 14.46 -4.40
N ALA A 136 54.60 13.52 -4.30
CA ALA A 136 54.62 12.35 -3.44
C ALA A 136 54.67 11.06 -4.29
N ALA A 137 54.94 9.93 -3.66
CA ALA A 137 54.93 8.63 -4.35
C ALA A 137 53.55 8.35 -4.98
N ALA A 138 53.56 7.70 -6.15
CA ALA A 138 52.35 7.26 -6.82
C ALA A 138 51.50 6.40 -5.88
N PHE A 139 50.21 6.69 -5.77
CA PHE A 139 49.28 5.91 -4.94
C PHE A 139 48.03 5.57 -5.74
N VAL A 140 47.77 4.27 -5.87
CA VAL A 140 46.58 3.72 -6.52
C VAL A 140 45.92 2.73 -5.56
N PRO A 141 44.68 2.99 -5.12
CA PRO A 141 43.93 2.08 -4.27
C PRO A 141 43.38 0.93 -5.13
N ASN A 142 44.18 -0.10 -5.36
CA ASN A 142 43.85 -1.16 -6.30
C ASN A 142 42.66 -2.01 -5.82
N LEU A 143 42.51 -2.26 -4.51
CA LEU A 143 41.35 -2.96 -3.97
C LEU A 143 40.09 -2.13 -4.23
N ALA A 144 40.16 -0.82 -4.00
CA ALA A 144 39.04 0.07 -4.28
C ALA A 144 38.66 0.09 -5.77
N VAL A 145 39.64 0.04 -6.69
CA VAL A 145 39.40 -0.06 -8.14
C VAL A 145 38.76 -1.40 -8.53
N LEU A 146 39.20 -2.50 -7.93
CA LEU A 146 38.59 -3.83 -8.17
C LEU A 146 37.13 -3.85 -7.74
N VAL A 147 36.80 -3.26 -6.59
CA VAL A 147 35.42 -3.13 -6.12
C VAL A 147 34.60 -2.23 -7.06
N ALA A 148 35.15 -1.13 -7.59
CA ALA A 148 34.47 -0.33 -8.62
C ALA A 148 34.12 -1.16 -9.86
N LEU A 149 35.04 -2.02 -10.32
CA LEU A 149 34.80 -2.90 -11.46
C LEU A 149 33.70 -3.92 -11.16
N LEU A 150 33.69 -4.51 -9.96
CA LEU A 150 32.64 -5.43 -9.54
C LEU A 150 31.28 -4.72 -9.47
N LEU A 151 31.22 -3.52 -8.88
CA LEU A 151 30.00 -2.72 -8.83
C LEU A 151 29.50 -2.35 -10.25
N ALA A 152 30.40 -2.09 -11.19
CA ALA A 152 30.03 -1.84 -12.58
C ALA A 152 29.40 -3.08 -13.23
N ILE A 153 29.96 -4.27 -13.03
CA ILE A 153 29.39 -5.53 -13.52
C ILE A 153 28.00 -5.79 -12.89
N CYS A 154 27.87 -5.61 -11.57
CA CYS A 154 26.59 -5.71 -10.88
C CYS A 154 25.57 -4.70 -11.44
N SER A 155 26.01 -3.47 -11.75
CA SER A 155 25.16 -2.42 -12.32
C SER A 155 24.61 -2.82 -13.70
N VAL A 156 25.40 -3.51 -14.54
CA VAL A 156 24.89 -4.06 -15.80
C VAL A 156 23.78 -5.09 -15.57
N GLY A 157 23.95 -5.99 -14.60
CA GLY A 157 22.91 -6.95 -14.22
C GLY A 157 21.62 -6.26 -13.73
N VAL A 158 21.76 -5.23 -12.90
CA VAL A 158 20.65 -4.39 -12.42
C VAL A 158 19.97 -3.63 -13.55
N LEU A 159 20.72 -3.17 -14.56
CA LEU A 159 20.13 -2.54 -15.75
C LEU A 159 19.29 -3.52 -16.57
N ILE A 160 19.79 -4.74 -16.78
CA ILE A 160 19.03 -5.79 -17.47
C ILE A 160 17.76 -6.14 -16.69
N PHE A 161 17.87 -6.26 -15.36
CA PHE A 161 16.72 -6.42 -14.48
C PHE A 161 15.70 -5.29 -14.65
N PHE A 162 16.15 -4.03 -14.65
CA PHE A 162 15.27 -2.87 -14.79
C PHE A 162 14.51 -2.86 -16.13
N ILE A 163 15.19 -3.20 -17.22
CA ILE A 163 14.58 -3.28 -18.56
C ILE A 163 13.45 -4.32 -18.59
N HIS A 164 13.55 -5.39 -17.80
CA HIS A 164 12.49 -6.39 -17.68
C HIS A 164 11.41 -6.01 -16.67
N HIS A 165 11.81 -5.43 -15.54
CA HIS A 165 10.93 -5.13 -14.39
C HIS A 165 9.92 -4.02 -14.68
N VAL A 166 10.36 -2.92 -15.31
CA VAL A 166 9.49 -1.76 -15.53
C VAL A 166 8.30 -2.08 -16.43
N PRO A 167 8.45 -2.69 -17.62
CA PRO A 167 7.31 -3.02 -18.47
C PRO A 167 6.31 -3.99 -17.80
N GLN A 168 6.79 -4.98 -17.04
CA GLN A 168 5.93 -5.96 -16.36
C GLN A 168 5.09 -5.34 -15.25
N ARG A 169 5.63 -4.33 -14.55
CA ARG A 169 4.93 -3.58 -13.50
C ARG A 169 4.00 -2.51 -14.06
N ILE A 170 4.17 -2.10 -15.31
CA ILE A 170 3.23 -1.18 -15.99
C ILE A 170 1.96 -1.90 -16.45
N HIS A 171 2.03 -3.20 -16.69
CA HIS A 171 0.86 -3.95 -17.14
C HIS A 171 -0.26 -3.88 -16.08
N ILE A 172 -1.43 -3.39 -16.50
CA ILE A 172 -2.54 -3.07 -15.59
C ILE A 172 -2.98 -4.28 -14.76
N ASN A 173 -2.92 -5.48 -15.33
CA ASN A 173 -3.26 -6.71 -14.63
C ASN A 173 -2.33 -6.96 -13.42
N SER A 174 -1.04 -6.65 -13.53
CA SER A 174 -0.09 -6.77 -12.41
C SER A 174 -0.43 -5.78 -11.29
N VAL A 175 -0.85 -4.56 -11.65
CA VAL A 175 -1.22 -3.51 -10.68
C VAL A 175 -2.51 -3.89 -9.96
N ILE A 176 -3.53 -4.32 -10.70
CA ILE A 176 -4.80 -4.81 -10.15
C ILE A 176 -4.55 -6.00 -9.22
N GLU A 177 -3.72 -6.95 -9.65
CA GLU A 177 -3.33 -8.10 -8.84
C GLU A 177 -2.60 -7.70 -7.55
N ASP A 178 -1.64 -6.78 -7.62
CA ASP A 178 -0.92 -6.31 -6.43
C ASP A 178 -1.86 -5.65 -5.41
N ILE A 179 -2.83 -4.85 -5.88
CA ILE A 179 -3.85 -4.21 -5.03
C ILE A 179 -4.79 -5.27 -4.45
N GLY A 180 -5.30 -6.17 -5.28
CA GLY A 180 -6.21 -7.25 -4.87
C GLY A 180 -5.57 -8.21 -3.85
N ARG A 181 -4.36 -8.70 -4.11
CA ARG A 181 -3.59 -9.51 -3.14
C ARG A 181 -3.27 -8.76 -1.87
N ARG A 182 -3.08 -7.44 -1.92
CA ARG A 182 -2.90 -6.62 -0.70
C ARG A 182 -4.20 -6.49 0.08
N LEU A 183 -5.34 -6.32 -0.59
CA LEU A 183 -6.66 -6.28 0.03
C LEU A 183 -6.98 -7.58 0.75
N LEU A 184 -6.79 -8.73 0.09
CA LEU A 184 -7.00 -10.05 0.71
C LEU A 184 -6.11 -10.26 1.94
N ARG A 185 -4.80 -9.95 1.84
CA ARG A 185 -3.87 -10.04 2.98
C ARG A 185 -4.26 -9.14 4.15
N GLU A 186 -4.78 -7.94 3.88
CA GLU A 186 -5.26 -7.05 4.95
C GLU A 186 -6.56 -7.55 5.57
N ILE A 187 -7.43 -8.19 4.78
CA ILE A 187 -8.63 -8.89 5.28
C ILE A 187 -8.21 -10.06 6.18
N ASP A 188 -7.30 -10.94 5.75
CA ASP A 188 -6.68 -12.03 6.53
C ASP A 188 -6.14 -11.57 7.86
N ARG A 189 -5.35 -10.50 7.83
CA ARG A 189 -4.68 -10.00 9.03
C ARG A 189 -5.66 -9.38 10.04
N ARG A 190 -6.72 -8.72 9.57
CA ARG A 190 -7.66 -7.99 10.44
C ARG A 190 -8.83 -8.85 10.90
N PHE A 191 -9.23 -9.80 10.08
CA PHE A 191 -10.39 -10.66 10.30
C PHE A 191 -9.97 -12.12 10.10
N PRO A 192 -9.06 -12.68 10.92
CA PRO A 192 -8.60 -14.04 10.73
C PRO A 192 -9.78 -15.03 10.72
N SER A 193 -9.78 -15.96 9.75
CA SER A 193 -10.73 -17.06 9.70
C SER A 193 -10.37 -18.05 10.83
N PHE A 194 -11.20 -18.11 11.87
CA PHE A 194 -11.02 -19.10 12.92
C PHE A 194 -11.46 -20.47 12.37
N ILE A 195 -10.50 -21.29 11.96
CA ILE A 195 -10.73 -22.74 11.81
C ILE A 195 -10.66 -23.32 13.23
N GLY A 196 -11.81 -23.74 13.76
CA GLY A 196 -11.88 -24.35 15.09
C GLY A 196 -11.79 -23.32 16.23
N ASP A 197 -12.84 -22.53 16.39
CA ASP A 197 -13.51 -22.30 17.66
C ASP A 197 -14.66 -21.33 17.39
N ALA A 198 -15.89 -21.81 17.59
CA ALA A 198 -16.96 -20.90 17.89
C ALA A 198 -16.58 -20.27 19.24
N VAL A 199 -15.92 -19.11 19.22
CA VAL A 199 -16.07 -18.16 20.33
C VAL A 199 -17.57 -18.00 20.44
N THR A 200 -18.07 -18.61 21.49
CA THR A 200 -19.45 -18.92 21.78
C THR A 200 -20.33 -17.70 21.53
N GLU A 201 -21.54 -17.95 21.06
CA GLU A 201 -22.63 -16.95 21.04
C GLU A 201 -23.00 -16.43 22.44
N ASP A 202 -22.22 -16.72 23.49
CA ASP A 202 -22.50 -16.36 24.88
C ASP A 202 -21.64 -15.20 25.39
N ALA A 203 -21.60 -14.10 24.64
CA ALA A 203 -21.56 -12.79 25.27
C ALA A 203 -22.94 -12.16 25.08
N THR A 204 -23.90 -12.64 25.88
CA THR A 204 -25.29 -12.19 26.05
C THR A 204 -25.44 -10.73 26.51
N GLY A 205 -24.42 -9.88 26.29
CA GLY A 205 -24.55 -8.45 26.43
C GLY A 205 -25.24 -7.90 25.20
N THR A 206 -26.39 -7.24 25.39
CA THR A 206 -27.01 -6.37 24.42
C THR A 206 -25.94 -5.57 23.66
N ASP A 207 -26.07 -5.50 22.33
CA ASP A 207 -25.19 -4.71 21.44
C ASP A 207 -25.45 -3.22 21.63
N ASP A 208 -25.29 -2.75 22.86
CA ASP A 208 -25.58 -1.40 23.27
C ASP A 208 -24.38 -0.53 22.86
N ALA A 209 -24.33 -0.21 21.57
CA ALA A 209 -23.45 0.81 21.01
C ALA A 209 -23.84 2.23 21.48
N ARG A 210 -24.82 2.35 22.39
CA ARG A 210 -25.23 3.62 22.96
C ARG A 210 -24.13 4.11 23.91
N PRO A 211 -23.73 5.39 23.78
CA PRO A 211 -22.82 5.97 24.75
C PRO A 211 -23.48 5.99 26.14
N PRO A 212 -22.68 5.90 27.22
CA PRO A 212 -23.18 6.09 28.58
C PRO A 212 -23.91 7.43 28.73
N CYS A 213 -24.90 7.47 29.63
CA CYS A 213 -25.59 8.71 29.98
C CYS A 213 -24.65 9.66 30.75
N GLY A 214 -24.79 10.97 30.51
CA GLY A 214 -24.03 12.03 31.20
C GLY A 214 -23.14 12.84 30.27
N ASP A 215 -22.47 13.85 30.84
CA ASP A 215 -21.61 14.76 30.09
C ASP A 215 -20.37 14.05 29.58
N ALA A 216 -20.08 14.23 28.30
CA ALA A 216 -18.91 13.68 27.64
C ALA A 216 -17.76 14.70 27.63
N CYS A 217 -16.54 14.26 27.91
CA CYS A 217 -15.35 15.04 27.55
C CYS A 217 -15.00 14.75 26.08
N THR A 218 -14.49 15.75 25.35
CA THR A 218 -14.09 15.56 23.94
C THR A 218 -12.59 15.66 23.77
N VAL A 219 -12.06 14.86 22.85
CA VAL A 219 -10.65 14.89 22.44
C VAL A 219 -10.56 15.52 21.05
N PRO A 220 -10.20 16.81 20.93
CA PRO A 220 -10.18 17.48 19.63
C PRO A 220 -8.97 17.06 18.78
N ALA A 221 -9.15 17.08 17.46
CA ALA A 221 -8.07 16.88 16.50
C ALA A 221 -7.07 18.04 16.56
N ARG A 222 -5.76 17.71 16.59
CA ARG A 222 -4.68 18.72 16.62
C ARG A 222 -4.45 19.43 15.29
N GLY A 223 -4.95 18.88 14.19
CA GLY A 223 -4.72 19.39 12.86
C GLY A 223 -5.76 18.88 11.88
N THR A 224 -5.59 19.27 10.62
CA THR A 224 -6.48 18.91 9.52
C THR A 224 -5.81 17.85 8.63
N GLY A 225 -6.54 16.81 8.25
CA GLY A 225 -6.04 15.76 7.36
C GLY A 225 -6.82 14.45 7.47
N TYR A 226 -6.36 13.42 6.77
CA TYR A 226 -6.90 12.07 6.88
C TYR A 226 -6.36 11.36 8.12
N VAL A 227 -7.24 10.66 8.84
CA VAL A 227 -6.82 9.71 9.88
C VAL A 227 -6.12 8.53 9.19
N GLN A 228 -4.82 8.36 9.37
CA GLN A 228 -4.05 7.28 8.75
C GLN A 228 -3.90 6.07 9.66
N LEU A 229 -3.81 6.32 10.98
CA LEU A 229 -3.66 5.29 11.99
C LEU A 229 -4.36 5.70 13.30
N ILE A 230 -4.97 4.72 13.95
CA ILE A 230 -5.45 4.76 15.32
C ILE A 230 -4.71 3.66 16.10
N ASP A 231 -4.07 4.04 17.20
CA ASP A 231 -3.42 3.12 18.14
C ASP A 231 -4.46 2.51 19.09
N GLU A 232 -5.09 1.43 18.64
CA GLU A 232 -6.18 0.77 19.36
C GLU A 232 -5.75 0.21 20.72
N ASP A 233 -4.50 -0.28 20.83
CA ASP A 233 -3.92 -0.76 22.09
C ASP A 233 -3.83 0.36 23.12
N LEU A 234 -3.36 1.54 22.68
CA LEU A 234 -3.27 2.71 23.54
C LEU A 234 -4.65 3.20 23.98
N LEU A 235 -5.64 3.19 23.08
CA LEU A 235 -7.02 3.52 23.42
C LEU A 235 -7.58 2.55 24.47
N MET A 236 -7.43 1.25 24.27
CA MET A 236 -7.93 0.24 25.20
C MET A 236 -7.26 0.37 26.57
N ARG A 237 -5.93 0.44 26.60
CA ARG A 237 -5.17 0.57 27.85
C ARG A 237 -5.55 1.81 28.65
N LEU A 238 -5.60 2.98 28.00
CA LEU A 238 -5.98 4.22 28.70
C LEU A 238 -7.44 4.20 29.14
N SER A 239 -8.32 3.54 28.39
CA SER A 239 -9.71 3.34 28.77
C SER A 239 -9.84 2.47 30.02
N GLN A 240 -9.01 1.43 30.14
CA GLN A 240 -9.00 0.54 31.30
C GLN A 240 -8.37 1.21 32.52
N GLU A 241 -7.19 1.83 32.38
CA GLU A 241 -6.45 2.46 33.49
C GLU A 241 -7.23 3.61 34.16
N ARG A 242 -8.07 4.32 33.39
CA ARG A 242 -8.82 5.49 33.85
C ARG A 242 -10.32 5.23 34.02
N ASP A 243 -10.74 3.98 33.85
CA ASP A 243 -12.14 3.55 33.87
C ASP A 243 -13.04 4.40 32.94
N LEU A 244 -12.60 4.59 31.69
CA LEU A 244 -13.28 5.37 30.67
C LEU A 244 -13.99 4.47 29.64
N VAL A 245 -15.04 5.02 29.04
CA VAL A 245 -15.64 4.56 27.79
C VAL A 245 -15.34 5.59 26.70
N CYS A 246 -14.68 5.16 25.64
CA CYS A 246 -14.27 6.00 24.52
C CYS A 246 -15.13 5.73 23.28
N ARG A 247 -15.86 6.73 22.77
CA ARG A 247 -16.50 6.66 21.46
C ARG A 247 -15.60 7.27 20.39
N VAL A 248 -15.18 6.48 19.42
CA VAL A 248 -14.40 6.91 18.26
C VAL A 248 -15.35 7.50 17.21
N ARG A 249 -15.05 8.71 16.75
CA ARG A 249 -15.90 9.44 15.77
C ARG A 249 -15.45 9.30 14.32
N TYR A 250 -14.18 8.97 14.11
CA TYR A 250 -13.55 8.90 12.79
C TYR A 250 -12.79 7.59 12.64
N GLN A 251 -12.92 6.95 11.48
CA GLN A 251 -12.16 5.75 11.12
C GLN A 251 -10.91 6.11 10.31
N PRO A 252 -9.89 5.22 10.27
CA PRO A 252 -8.76 5.38 9.36
C PRO A 252 -9.25 5.51 7.91
N GLY A 253 -8.89 6.60 7.23
CA GLY A 253 -9.37 6.98 5.91
C GLY A 253 -10.28 8.20 5.89
N ASP A 254 -10.86 8.58 7.04
CA ASP A 254 -11.75 9.74 7.13
C ASP A 254 -10.96 11.04 7.24
N PHE A 255 -11.48 12.11 6.64
CA PHE A 255 -10.89 13.45 6.74
C PHE A 255 -11.44 14.20 7.96
N VAL A 256 -10.56 14.78 8.76
CA VAL A 256 -10.90 15.54 9.96
C VAL A 256 -10.32 16.96 9.89
N HIS A 257 -11.08 17.94 10.40
CA HIS A 257 -10.62 19.31 10.56
C HIS A 257 -10.07 19.54 11.97
N ALA A 258 -9.08 20.44 12.09
CA ALA A 258 -8.56 20.86 13.39
C ALA A 258 -9.69 21.30 14.34
N GLY A 259 -9.62 20.87 15.61
CA GLY A 259 -10.62 21.17 16.63
C GLY A 259 -11.85 20.24 16.65
N ARG A 260 -12.10 19.44 15.60
CA ARG A 260 -13.21 18.48 15.60
C ARG A 260 -12.96 17.33 16.60
N PRO A 261 -13.99 16.83 17.30
CA PRO A 261 -13.82 15.77 18.29
C PRO A 261 -13.48 14.42 17.62
N LEU A 262 -12.27 13.91 17.87
CA LEU A 262 -11.84 12.57 17.46
C LEU A 262 -12.46 11.48 18.35
N LEU A 263 -12.52 11.75 19.64
CA LEU A 263 -13.13 10.90 20.66
C LEU A 263 -14.12 11.69 21.50
N GLU A 264 -15.10 10.98 22.02
CA GLU A 264 -15.94 11.39 23.14
C GLU A 264 -15.74 10.39 24.28
N LEU A 265 -15.60 10.89 25.51
CA LEU A 265 -15.15 10.11 26.66
C LEU A 265 -16.14 10.24 27.83
N TRP A 266 -16.42 9.12 28.49
CA TRP A 266 -17.25 9.05 29.68
C TRP A 266 -16.57 8.26 30.80
N PRO A 267 -16.75 8.64 32.08
CA PRO A 267 -17.35 9.90 32.54
C PRO A 267 -16.40 11.08 32.30
N SER A 268 -16.94 12.28 32.04
CA SER A 268 -16.12 13.49 31.79
C SER A 268 -15.16 13.84 32.94
N SER A 269 -15.52 13.51 34.18
CA SER A 269 -14.72 13.74 35.39
C SER A 269 -13.38 12.99 35.40
N SER A 270 -13.28 11.88 34.66
CA SER A 270 -12.05 11.08 34.57
C SER A 270 -11.10 11.56 33.46
N CYS A 271 -11.45 12.67 32.78
CA CYS A 271 -10.69 13.22 31.67
C CYS A 271 -9.93 14.49 32.07
N ASP A 272 -8.70 14.32 32.54
CA ASP A 272 -7.77 15.44 32.74
C ASP A 272 -7.08 15.86 31.42
N LYS A 273 -6.35 16.99 31.45
CA LYS A 273 -5.62 17.52 30.28
C LYS A 273 -4.53 16.57 29.77
N ASP A 274 -3.98 15.72 30.63
CA ASP A 274 -2.93 14.78 30.25
C ASP A 274 -3.52 13.59 29.49
N CYS A 275 -4.63 13.03 29.97
CA CYS A 275 -5.43 12.01 29.31
C CYS A 275 -5.82 12.45 27.88
N VAL A 276 -6.37 13.66 27.73
CA VAL A 276 -6.69 14.22 26.40
C VAL A 276 -5.44 14.28 25.51
N ARG A 277 -4.30 14.71 26.06
CA ARG A 277 -3.03 14.82 25.30
C ARG A 277 -2.50 13.45 24.85
N GLN A 278 -2.61 12.43 25.71
CA GLN A 278 -2.18 11.06 25.42
C GLN A 278 -3.10 10.41 24.37
N LEU A 279 -4.41 10.55 24.53
CA LEU A 279 -5.41 10.04 23.58
C LEU A 279 -5.32 10.73 22.21
N GLN A 280 -5.04 12.04 22.16
CA GLN A 280 -4.68 12.70 20.90
C GLN A 280 -3.47 12.05 20.22
N GLY A 281 -2.49 11.59 21.01
CA GLY A 281 -1.30 10.90 20.52
C GLY A 281 -1.53 9.48 20.01
N ALA A 282 -2.75 8.94 20.14
CA ALA A 282 -3.19 7.69 19.55
C ALA A 282 -3.55 7.84 18.06
N PHE A 283 -3.82 9.07 17.59
CA PHE A 283 -4.19 9.35 16.21
C PHE A 283 -3.01 9.88 15.40
N ALA A 284 -2.77 9.31 14.24
CA ALA A 284 -1.85 9.86 13.24
C ALA A 284 -2.63 10.44 12.07
N LEU A 285 -2.52 11.75 11.87
CA LEU A 285 -3.15 12.46 10.74
C LEU A 285 -2.14 12.67 9.61
N GLY A 286 -2.56 12.57 8.35
CA GLY A 286 -1.73 12.86 7.18
C GLY A 286 -2.48 13.53 6.03
N ALA A 287 -1.75 14.07 5.06
CA ALA A 287 -2.33 14.81 3.94
C ALA A 287 -3.06 13.93 2.90
N GLN A 288 -2.77 12.63 2.89
CA GLN A 288 -3.33 11.67 1.94
C GLN A 288 -3.85 10.43 2.68
N ARG A 289 -4.82 9.73 2.08
CA ARG A 289 -5.25 8.41 2.56
C ARG A 289 -4.17 7.37 2.30
N THR A 290 -4.17 6.32 3.12
CA THR A 290 -3.20 5.21 3.04
C THR A 290 -3.90 3.91 3.36
N ALA A 291 -3.52 2.83 2.69
CA ALA A 291 -3.98 1.47 3.01
C ALA A 291 -3.41 0.89 4.33
N LEU A 292 -2.77 1.69 5.19
CA LEU A 292 -2.15 1.23 6.45
C LEU A 292 -3.17 0.61 7.41
N GLN A 293 -4.29 1.32 7.64
CA GLN A 293 -5.42 0.86 8.44
C GLN A 293 -6.77 1.06 7.73
N ASP A 294 -6.79 1.33 6.42
CA ASP A 294 -8.01 1.61 5.66
C ASP A 294 -8.19 0.60 4.51
N LEU A 295 -9.04 -0.42 4.70
CA LEU A 295 -9.41 -1.37 3.63
C LEU A 295 -10.16 -0.67 2.50
N ARG A 296 -10.93 0.37 2.82
CA ARG A 296 -11.77 1.11 1.88
C ARG A 296 -10.90 1.80 0.84
N PHE A 297 -9.65 2.15 1.19
CA PHE A 297 -8.70 2.73 0.24
C PHE A 297 -8.34 1.76 -0.89
N LEU A 298 -8.08 0.49 -0.59
CA LEU A 298 -7.74 -0.52 -1.60
C LEU A 298 -8.94 -0.86 -2.49
N ILE A 299 -10.14 -0.90 -1.90
CA ILE A 299 -11.39 -1.02 -2.64
C ILE A 299 -11.55 0.16 -3.59
N ASP A 300 -11.37 1.39 -3.11
CA ASP A 300 -11.47 2.59 -3.94
C ASP A 300 -10.45 2.60 -5.09
N GLU A 301 -9.24 2.06 -4.89
CA GLU A 301 -8.25 1.94 -5.98
C GLU A 301 -8.74 0.99 -7.07
N LEU A 302 -9.28 -0.18 -6.73
CA LEU A 302 -9.85 -1.12 -7.72
C LEU A 302 -11.08 -0.54 -8.42
N VAL A 303 -11.95 0.14 -7.66
CA VAL A 303 -13.14 0.80 -8.20
C VAL A 303 -12.74 1.94 -9.14
N GLU A 304 -11.74 2.76 -8.81
CA GLU A 304 -11.26 3.84 -9.68
C GLU A 304 -10.73 3.31 -11.02
N ILE A 305 -10.00 2.19 -11.01
CA ILE A 305 -9.52 1.54 -12.24
C ILE A 305 -10.70 1.01 -13.06
N ALA A 306 -11.61 0.27 -12.44
CA ALA A 306 -12.76 -0.32 -13.13
C ALA A 306 -13.70 0.74 -13.71
N ASP A 307 -14.02 1.77 -12.93
CA ASP A 307 -14.91 2.86 -13.33
C ASP A 307 -14.33 3.66 -14.49
N ARG A 308 -13.02 3.93 -14.45
CA ARG A 308 -12.29 4.59 -15.53
C ARG A 308 -12.24 3.74 -16.79
N ALA A 309 -12.00 2.43 -16.66
CA ALA A 309 -11.99 1.49 -17.78
C ALA A 309 -13.37 1.42 -18.45
N LEU A 310 -14.46 1.45 -17.68
CA LEU A 310 -15.84 1.47 -18.21
C LEU A 310 -16.31 2.84 -18.68
N SER A 311 -15.53 3.90 -18.45
CA SER A 311 -15.91 5.24 -18.89
C SER A 311 -16.00 5.32 -20.43
N PRO A 312 -16.85 6.20 -20.98
CA PRO A 312 -17.03 6.32 -22.44
C PRO A 312 -15.75 6.64 -23.21
N GLY A 313 -14.73 7.21 -22.55
CA GLY A 313 -13.46 7.59 -23.17
C GLY A 313 -12.49 6.42 -23.36
N ILE A 314 -12.59 5.36 -22.54
CA ILE A 314 -11.70 4.19 -22.60
C ILE A 314 -12.45 2.97 -23.15
N ASN A 315 -13.62 2.67 -22.57
CA ASN A 315 -14.49 1.56 -22.97
C ASN A 315 -13.79 0.19 -23.03
N ASP A 316 -13.04 -0.14 -21.98
CA ASP A 316 -12.37 -1.43 -21.78
C ASP A 316 -13.05 -2.26 -20.68
N PRO A 317 -14.07 -3.07 -21.02
CA PRO A 317 -14.76 -3.89 -20.04
C PRO A 317 -13.91 -5.02 -19.45
N PHE A 318 -12.84 -5.48 -20.11
CA PHE A 318 -12.05 -6.62 -19.61
C PHE A 318 -11.15 -6.22 -18.43
N THR A 319 -10.60 -5.01 -18.45
CA THR A 319 -9.90 -4.45 -17.30
C THR A 319 -10.83 -4.31 -16.09
N ALA A 320 -12.07 -3.88 -16.32
CA ALA A 320 -13.08 -3.76 -15.26
C ALA A 320 -13.53 -5.13 -14.71
N VAL A 321 -13.69 -6.14 -15.58
CA VAL A 321 -13.93 -7.54 -15.20
C VAL A 321 -12.85 -8.03 -14.24
N THR A 322 -11.57 -7.81 -14.58
CA THR A 322 -10.46 -8.20 -13.71
C THR A 322 -10.53 -7.52 -12.34
N CYS A 323 -10.90 -6.23 -12.28
CA CYS A 323 -11.08 -5.54 -11.01
C CYS A 323 -12.26 -6.10 -10.20
N MET A 324 -13.37 -6.44 -10.87
CA MET A 324 -14.55 -7.05 -10.25
C MET A 324 -14.21 -8.43 -9.68
N ASP A 325 -13.35 -9.23 -10.31
CA ASP A 325 -12.88 -10.50 -9.76
C ASP A 325 -12.18 -10.32 -8.40
N TRP A 326 -11.26 -9.36 -8.30
CA TRP A 326 -10.55 -9.09 -7.04
C TRP A 326 -11.45 -8.49 -5.95
N LEU A 327 -12.41 -7.63 -6.34
CA LEU A 327 -13.43 -7.12 -5.42
C LEU A 327 -14.36 -8.24 -4.95
N GLY A 328 -14.75 -9.16 -5.84
CA GLY A 328 -15.57 -10.33 -5.56
C GLY A 328 -14.89 -11.28 -4.60
N ALA A 329 -13.62 -11.62 -4.84
CA ALA A 329 -12.82 -12.44 -3.93
C ALA A 329 -12.72 -11.80 -2.53
N ALA A 330 -12.50 -10.48 -2.45
CA ALA A 330 -12.43 -9.77 -1.18
C ALA A 330 -13.77 -9.77 -0.41
N LEU A 331 -14.90 -9.55 -1.11
CA LEU A 331 -16.22 -9.58 -0.50
C LEU A 331 -16.65 -10.98 -0.10
N THR A 332 -16.26 -12.00 -0.85
CA THR A 332 -16.46 -13.42 -0.51
C THR A 332 -15.78 -13.75 0.81
N GLU A 333 -14.49 -13.40 0.95
CA GLU A 333 -13.77 -13.56 2.22
C GLU A 333 -14.43 -12.79 3.36
N LEU A 334 -14.88 -11.56 3.12
CA LEU A 334 -15.58 -10.77 4.14
C LEU A 334 -16.96 -11.36 4.50
N CYS A 335 -17.67 -12.00 3.57
CA CYS A 335 -18.95 -12.62 3.91
C CYS A 335 -18.75 -13.82 4.86
N ARG A 336 -17.66 -14.56 4.72
CA ARG A 336 -17.35 -15.72 5.58
C ARG A 336 -16.85 -15.35 6.97
N ARG A 337 -16.63 -14.05 7.24
CA ARG A 337 -15.97 -13.58 8.46
C ARG A 337 -16.92 -12.82 9.39
N LYS A 338 -16.65 -12.97 10.69
CA LYS A 338 -17.24 -12.15 11.75
C LYS A 338 -16.56 -10.78 11.75
N LEU A 339 -17.27 -9.78 11.25
CA LEU A 339 -16.81 -8.39 11.31
C LEU A 339 -16.91 -7.89 12.76
N PRO A 340 -15.98 -7.02 13.20
CA PRO A 340 -15.95 -6.54 14.57
C PRO A 340 -17.22 -5.75 14.90
N LYS A 341 -17.80 -6.06 16.07
CA LYS A 341 -18.93 -5.30 16.63
C LYS A 341 -18.50 -3.86 16.96
N PRO A 342 -19.45 -2.91 16.99
CA PRO A 342 -19.15 -1.52 17.36
C PRO A 342 -18.52 -1.41 18.76
N SER A 343 -19.00 -2.22 19.71
CA SER A 343 -18.52 -2.23 21.09
C SER A 343 -17.34 -3.18 21.26
N ARG A 344 -16.26 -2.68 21.85
CA ARG A 344 -15.07 -3.44 22.21
C ARG A 344 -14.93 -3.48 23.72
N ARG A 345 -14.75 -4.68 24.25
CA ARG A 345 -14.69 -4.95 25.69
C ARG A 345 -13.26 -5.24 26.13
N ASP A 346 -12.94 -4.94 27.38
CA ASP A 346 -11.71 -5.38 28.02
C ASP A 346 -11.80 -6.84 28.48
N GLU A 347 -10.72 -7.36 29.09
CA GLU A 347 -10.64 -8.72 29.63
C GLU A 347 -11.68 -8.98 30.73
N ALA A 348 -12.18 -7.94 31.40
CA ALA A 348 -13.23 -8.03 32.40
C ALA A 348 -14.65 -7.97 31.79
N GLY A 349 -14.78 -7.91 30.46
CA GLY A 349 -16.05 -7.85 29.75
C GLY A 349 -16.71 -6.46 29.75
N THR A 350 -16.03 -5.42 30.25
CA THR A 350 -16.56 -4.06 30.31
C THR A 350 -16.36 -3.35 28.97
N VAL A 351 -17.37 -2.64 28.46
CA VAL A 351 -17.24 -1.86 27.22
C VAL A 351 -16.27 -0.71 27.45
N ARG A 352 -15.20 -0.65 26.66
CA ARG A 352 -14.17 0.41 26.74
C ARG A 352 -14.11 1.28 25.51
N VAL A 353 -14.35 0.71 24.32
CA VAL A 353 -14.28 1.45 23.07
C VAL A 353 -15.53 1.20 22.24
N ILE A 354 -16.19 2.27 21.80
CA ILE A 354 -17.30 2.24 20.85
C ILE A 354 -16.77 2.82 19.54
N ALA A 355 -16.55 1.97 18.55
CA ALA A 355 -16.05 2.35 17.23
C ALA A 355 -17.17 2.31 16.18
N PRO A 356 -17.08 3.09 15.09
CA PRO A 356 -18.03 2.98 13.99
C PRO A 356 -17.96 1.57 13.38
N PRO A 357 -19.10 0.92 13.10
CA PRO A 357 -19.11 -0.44 12.57
C PRO A 357 -18.47 -0.50 11.19
N LEU A 358 -17.68 -1.54 10.94
CA LEU A 358 -17.39 -1.96 9.57
C LEU A 358 -18.51 -2.89 9.14
N ASN A 359 -19.36 -2.41 8.23
CA ASN A 359 -20.53 -3.15 7.79
C ASN A 359 -20.35 -3.67 6.35
N PHE A 360 -20.82 -4.90 6.11
CA PHE A 360 -20.71 -5.54 4.80
C PHE A 360 -21.45 -4.75 3.72
N ALA A 361 -22.64 -4.22 4.03
CA ALA A 361 -23.47 -3.45 3.11
C ALA A 361 -22.71 -2.23 2.53
N ALA A 362 -21.97 -1.48 3.35
CA ALA A 362 -21.20 -0.33 2.94
C ALA A 362 -19.95 -0.71 2.14
N LEU A 363 -19.36 -1.87 2.41
CA LEU A 363 -18.25 -2.37 1.58
C LEU A 363 -18.75 -2.84 0.21
N LEU A 364 -19.91 -3.49 0.17
CA LEU A 364 -20.59 -3.90 -1.06
C LEU A 364 -21.01 -2.68 -1.89
N ASP A 365 -21.67 -1.70 -1.28
CA ASP A 365 -22.07 -0.43 -1.92
C ASP A 365 -20.85 0.35 -2.43
N ARG A 366 -19.78 0.44 -1.64
CA ARG A 366 -18.54 1.10 -2.06
C ARG A 366 -17.82 0.38 -3.20
N SER A 367 -18.05 -0.92 -3.36
CA SER A 367 -17.47 -1.74 -4.43
C SER A 367 -18.44 -1.77 -5.63
N PHE A 368 -19.40 -2.68 -5.59
CA PHE A 368 -20.35 -2.94 -6.66
C PHE A 368 -21.39 -1.81 -6.79
N GLY A 369 -21.71 -1.09 -5.72
CA GLY A 369 -22.59 0.07 -5.83
C GLY A 369 -21.99 1.23 -6.61
N ALA A 370 -20.71 1.51 -6.39
CA ALA A 370 -19.97 2.52 -7.14
C ALA A 370 -19.88 2.17 -8.64
N LEU A 371 -19.68 0.90 -8.97
CA LEU A 371 -19.55 0.43 -10.36
C LEU A 371 -20.87 0.31 -11.10
N LEU A 372 -22.02 0.29 -10.41
CA LEU A 372 -23.34 0.06 -11.01
C LEU A 372 -23.60 0.94 -12.24
N GLN A 373 -23.27 2.24 -12.16
CA GLN A 373 -23.62 3.23 -13.19
C GLN A 373 -22.94 2.94 -14.53
N HIS A 374 -21.65 2.64 -14.53
CA HIS A 374 -20.87 2.37 -15.75
C HIS A 374 -20.84 0.88 -16.12
N ALA A 375 -20.89 -0.04 -15.15
CA ALA A 375 -20.99 -1.47 -15.47
C ALA A 375 -22.28 -1.80 -16.22
N GLY A 376 -23.40 -1.14 -15.85
CA GLY A 376 -24.67 -1.31 -16.54
C GLY A 376 -24.71 -0.78 -17.98
N THR A 377 -23.71 -0.03 -18.44
CA THR A 377 -23.63 0.44 -19.84
C THR A 377 -22.86 -0.52 -20.75
N SER A 378 -22.30 -1.60 -20.20
CA SER A 378 -21.56 -2.62 -20.96
C SER A 378 -22.12 -3.99 -20.66
N THR A 379 -22.60 -4.68 -21.69
CA THR A 379 -23.16 -6.04 -21.57
C THR A 379 -22.17 -7.03 -20.94
N ILE A 380 -20.88 -6.92 -21.29
CA ILE A 380 -19.82 -7.78 -20.72
C ILE A 380 -19.68 -7.51 -19.22
N ALA A 381 -19.58 -6.24 -18.84
CA ALA A 381 -19.38 -5.84 -17.45
C ALA A 381 -20.61 -6.15 -16.58
N ALA A 382 -21.82 -5.90 -17.09
CA ALA A 382 -23.07 -6.17 -16.38
C ALA A 382 -23.27 -7.67 -16.13
N LEU A 383 -23.00 -8.53 -17.12
CA LEU A 383 -23.08 -9.98 -16.93
C LEU A 383 -22.04 -10.47 -15.91
N HIS A 384 -20.82 -9.97 -15.99
CA HIS A 384 -19.76 -10.34 -15.04
C HIS A 384 -20.04 -9.85 -13.62
N TYR A 385 -20.61 -8.65 -13.48
CA TYR A 385 -21.08 -8.11 -12.21
C TYR A 385 -22.10 -9.06 -11.56
N LEU A 386 -23.09 -9.52 -12.32
CA LEU A 386 -24.10 -10.48 -11.84
C LEU A 386 -23.45 -11.81 -11.46
N GLN A 387 -22.57 -12.35 -12.31
CA GLN A 387 -21.85 -13.58 -12.01
C GLN A 387 -21.09 -13.46 -10.68
N THR A 388 -20.34 -12.36 -10.50
CA THR A 388 -19.54 -12.14 -9.29
C THR A 388 -20.42 -12.01 -8.05
N LEU A 389 -21.57 -11.33 -8.14
CA LEU A 389 -22.54 -11.30 -7.03
C LEU A 389 -23.07 -12.69 -6.68
N GLY A 390 -23.28 -13.55 -7.68
CA GLY A 390 -23.68 -14.94 -7.48
C GLY A 390 -22.60 -15.78 -6.79
N GLU A 391 -21.34 -15.61 -7.20
CA GLU A 391 -20.20 -16.27 -6.54
C GLU A 391 -20.06 -15.84 -5.08
N ILE A 392 -20.16 -14.53 -4.79
CA ILE A 392 -20.15 -14.04 -3.41
C ILE A 392 -21.29 -14.65 -2.62
N ALA A 393 -22.49 -14.74 -3.20
CA ALA A 393 -23.67 -15.23 -2.50
C ALA A 393 -23.63 -16.74 -2.22
N ALA A 394 -23.03 -17.53 -3.10
CA ALA A 394 -22.87 -18.98 -2.93
C ALA A 394 -22.00 -19.33 -1.71
N ASP A 395 -21.04 -18.47 -1.37
CA ASP A 395 -20.13 -18.65 -0.23
C ASP A 395 -20.58 -17.88 1.04
N CYS A 396 -21.82 -17.37 1.07
CA CYS A 396 -22.29 -16.43 2.07
C CYS A 396 -23.43 -16.99 2.92
N ASP A 397 -23.12 -17.60 4.07
CA ASP A 397 -24.10 -18.27 4.96
C ASP A 397 -25.09 -17.31 5.65
N ASN A 398 -24.87 -16.00 5.59
CA ASN A 398 -25.68 -15.03 6.31
C ASN A 398 -26.86 -14.52 5.47
N ALA A 399 -28.10 -14.85 5.89
CA ALA A 399 -29.33 -14.49 5.20
C ALA A 399 -29.48 -12.98 4.92
N ASP A 400 -29.13 -12.11 5.88
CA ASP A 400 -29.21 -10.65 5.69
C ASP A 400 -28.24 -10.18 4.58
N ARG A 401 -27.04 -10.77 4.51
CA ARG A 401 -26.05 -10.46 3.47
C ARG A 401 -26.50 -11.00 2.11
N ARG A 402 -27.09 -12.19 2.05
CA ARG A 402 -27.70 -12.75 0.82
C ARG A 402 -28.83 -11.85 0.31
N ALA A 403 -29.73 -11.41 1.18
CA ALA A 403 -30.81 -10.48 0.83
C ALA A 403 -30.29 -9.15 0.25
N LEU A 404 -29.18 -8.63 0.79
CA LEU A 404 -28.51 -7.45 0.23
C LEU A 404 -27.97 -7.70 -1.19
N LEU A 405 -27.39 -8.87 -1.45
CA LEU A 405 -26.88 -9.23 -2.79
C LEU A 405 -28.01 -9.30 -3.82
N VAL A 406 -29.17 -9.88 -3.46
CA VAL A 406 -30.37 -9.89 -4.31
C VAL A 406 -30.80 -8.46 -4.68
N GLN A 407 -30.81 -7.53 -3.71
CA GLN A 407 -31.14 -6.13 -4.01
C GLN A 407 -30.19 -5.49 -5.03
N TRP A 408 -28.92 -5.88 -5.05
CA TRP A 408 -27.95 -5.39 -6.03
C TRP A 408 -28.12 -6.03 -7.42
N VAL A 409 -28.53 -7.30 -7.48
CA VAL A 409 -28.93 -7.97 -8.73
C VAL A 409 -30.08 -7.22 -9.39
N GLU A 410 -31.15 -6.91 -8.65
CA GLU A 410 -32.30 -6.15 -9.15
C GLU A 410 -31.94 -4.72 -9.59
N ARG A 411 -30.97 -4.09 -8.91
CA ARG A 411 -30.48 -2.76 -9.31
C ARG A 411 -29.72 -2.81 -10.62
N MET A 412 -28.87 -3.84 -10.82
CA MET A 412 -28.14 -4.03 -12.06
C MET A 412 -29.07 -4.32 -13.23
N GLU A 413 -30.07 -5.21 -13.03
CA GLU A 413 -31.07 -5.50 -14.06
C GLU A 413 -31.80 -4.23 -14.53
N ARG A 414 -32.31 -3.43 -13.58
CA ARG A 414 -32.98 -2.15 -13.90
C ARG A 414 -32.05 -1.20 -14.65
N ARG A 415 -30.82 -1.03 -14.15
CA ARG A 415 -29.85 -0.13 -14.76
C ARG A 415 -29.49 -0.54 -16.19
N ALA A 416 -29.27 -1.83 -16.42
CA ALA A 416 -28.99 -2.37 -17.75
C ALA A 416 -30.19 -2.21 -18.69
N GLY A 417 -31.42 -2.44 -18.20
CA GLY A 417 -32.66 -2.25 -18.96
C GLY A 417 -32.88 -0.80 -19.41
N ASP A 418 -32.47 0.18 -18.60
CA ASP A 418 -32.62 1.60 -18.92
C ASP A 418 -31.64 2.10 -20.01
N VAL A 419 -30.50 1.41 -20.22
CA VAL A 419 -29.38 1.95 -21.00
C VAL A 419 -28.96 1.07 -22.18
N LEU A 420 -29.05 -0.26 -22.04
CA LEU A 420 -28.62 -1.19 -23.09
C LEU A 420 -29.67 -1.32 -24.19
N ALA A 421 -29.23 -1.71 -25.37
CA ALA A 421 -30.13 -2.08 -26.46
C ALA A 421 -30.92 -3.35 -26.10
N ASP A 422 -32.12 -3.49 -26.69
CA ASP A 422 -33.11 -4.53 -26.36
C ASP A 422 -32.56 -5.98 -26.33
N HIS A 423 -31.63 -6.34 -27.21
CA HIS A 423 -30.99 -7.66 -27.16
C HIS A 423 -30.10 -7.85 -25.93
N ASP A 424 -29.28 -6.87 -25.62
CA ASP A 424 -28.31 -6.94 -24.53
C ASP A 424 -28.96 -6.77 -23.16
N ALA A 425 -29.96 -5.88 -23.07
CA ALA A 425 -30.81 -5.74 -21.88
C ALA A 425 -31.50 -7.07 -21.53
N ARG A 426 -32.04 -7.79 -22.52
CA ARG A 426 -32.66 -9.10 -22.31
C ARG A 426 -31.68 -10.13 -21.76
N ARG A 427 -30.45 -10.19 -22.28
CA ARG A 427 -29.42 -11.09 -21.76
C ARG A 427 -29.09 -10.83 -20.30
N VAL A 428 -28.98 -9.56 -19.90
CA VAL A 428 -28.72 -9.18 -18.51
C VAL A 428 -29.93 -9.52 -17.62
N SER A 429 -31.15 -9.27 -18.09
CA SER A 429 -32.39 -9.61 -17.36
C SER A 429 -32.56 -11.12 -17.16
N GLU A 430 -32.29 -11.94 -18.18
CA GLU A 430 -32.31 -13.40 -18.08
C GLU A 430 -31.30 -13.92 -17.03
N ALA A 431 -30.07 -13.36 -17.04
CA ALA A 431 -29.05 -13.70 -16.05
C ALA A 431 -29.44 -13.27 -14.63
N ALA A 432 -29.97 -12.06 -14.46
CA ALA A 432 -30.43 -11.55 -13.17
C ALA A 432 -31.60 -12.37 -12.61
N SER A 433 -32.55 -12.75 -13.47
CA SER A 433 -33.69 -13.61 -13.12
C SER A 433 -33.27 -15.04 -12.77
N ALA A 434 -32.26 -15.59 -13.46
CA ALA A 434 -31.70 -16.90 -13.10
C ALA A 434 -31.03 -16.86 -11.73
N LEU A 435 -30.20 -15.84 -11.48
CA LEU A 435 -29.49 -15.68 -10.21
C LEU A 435 -30.45 -15.41 -9.05
N SER A 436 -31.44 -14.53 -9.22
CA SER A 436 -32.41 -14.24 -8.15
C SER A 436 -33.17 -15.49 -7.73
N ARG A 437 -33.49 -16.40 -8.68
CA ARG A 437 -34.13 -17.69 -8.36
C ARG A 437 -33.21 -18.65 -7.59
N SER A 438 -31.94 -18.75 -7.96
CA SER A 438 -31.00 -19.63 -7.23
C SER A 438 -30.79 -19.13 -5.79
N LEU A 439 -30.70 -17.80 -5.61
CA LEU A 439 -30.48 -17.22 -4.29
C LEU A 439 -31.65 -17.37 -3.33
N VAL A 440 -32.88 -17.50 -3.83
CA VAL A 440 -34.08 -17.71 -3.02
C VAL A 440 -34.29 -19.20 -2.69
N ASN A 441 -33.94 -20.11 -3.61
CA ASN A 441 -34.19 -21.54 -3.44
C ASN A 441 -33.17 -22.26 -2.53
N ASP A 442 -31.97 -21.71 -2.36
CA ASP A 442 -30.94 -22.26 -1.46
C ASP A 442 -31.24 -22.01 0.05
N ASP A 443 -32.44 -21.50 0.40
CA ASP A 443 -32.93 -21.37 1.79
C ASP A 443 -34.00 -22.45 2.15
N GLU A 444 -34.37 -23.34 1.22
CA GLU A 444 -35.19 -24.56 1.45
C GLU A 444 -34.31 -25.83 1.53
#